data_AF-A0A830E164-F1
#
_entry.id   AF-A0A830E164-F1
#
_cell.length_a   1.000
_cell.length_b   1.000
_cell.length_c   1.000
_cell.angle_alpha   90.00
_cell.angle_beta   90.00
_cell.angle_gamma   90.00
#
_symmetry.space_group_name_H-M   'P 1'
#
loop_
_entity.id
_entity.type
_entity.pdbx_description
1 polymer ?
#
loop_
_entity_poly.entity_id
_entity_poly.type
_entity_poly.pdbx_seq_one_letter_code
_entity_poly.pdbx_strand_id
1 'polypeptide(L)'
;MSGEGGEEWQFPEDWDYSGGMPERMLRVRAKCPYCGHTFETEIGESWYNMGISITCPKCGKQFSISMYGEVVGEVKKAAKK
;
A
#
# COMPACT_ATOMS: atom_id res chain seq x y z
N MET A 1 -31.75 -11.73 -37.10
CA MET A 1 -32.45 -11.03 -36.01
C MET A 1 -32.88 -12.08 -35.02
N SER A 2 -32.54 -12.10 -33.75
CA SER A 2 -31.50 -11.48 -32.92
C SER A 2 -31.43 -12.44 -31.73
N GLY A 3 -30.24 -12.84 -31.31
CA GLY A 3 -30.08 -13.72 -30.15
C GLY A 3 -30.16 -12.88 -28.89
N GLU A 4 -31.05 -13.21 -27.97
CA GLU A 4 -31.16 -12.54 -26.68
C GLU A 4 -31.60 -13.56 -25.62
N GLY A 5 -30.97 -13.46 -24.46
CA GLY A 5 -31.13 -14.40 -23.34
C GLY A 5 -29.82 -14.70 -22.62
N GLY A 6 -28.82 -13.81 -22.68
CA GLY A 6 -27.73 -13.81 -21.70
C GLY A 6 -28.25 -13.12 -20.45
N GLU A 7 -28.38 -13.89 -19.37
CA GLU A 7 -28.81 -13.41 -18.06
C GLU A 7 -27.86 -12.31 -17.60
N GLU A 8 -28.29 -11.06 -17.76
CA GLU A 8 -27.61 -9.87 -17.25
C GLU A 8 -27.53 -9.98 -15.73
N TRP A 9 -26.34 -10.34 -15.24
CA TRP A 9 -25.94 -10.15 -13.86
C TRP A 9 -26.02 -8.65 -13.53
N GLN A 10 -27.20 -8.20 -13.10
CA GLN A 10 -27.38 -6.90 -12.48
C GLN A 10 -26.73 -6.94 -11.10
N PHE A 11 -25.45 -6.57 -11.04
CA PHE A 11 -24.83 -6.17 -9.79
C PHE A 11 -25.59 -4.93 -9.28
N PRO A 12 -26.23 -4.97 -8.10
CA PRO A 12 -26.88 -3.81 -7.54
C PRO A 12 -25.85 -2.69 -7.34
N GLU A 13 -26.17 -1.49 -7.84
CA GLU A 13 -25.37 -0.25 -7.78
C GLU A 13 -25.05 0.24 -6.35
N ASP A 14 -25.43 -0.52 -5.31
CA ASP A 14 -25.20 -0.21 -3.90
C ASP A 14 -24.08 -1.05 -3.27
N TRP A 15 -23.28 -1.77 -4.08
CA TRP A 15 -21.93 -2.09 -3.63
C TRP A 15 -21.10 -0.82 -3.71
N ASP A 16 -21.36 0.11 -2.78
CA ASP A 16 -20.39 1.08 -2.32
C ASP A 16 -19.19 0.23 -1.90
N TYR A 17 -18.30 0.03 -2.87
CA TYR A 17 -16.96 -0.43 -2.65
C TYR A 17 -16.36 0.67 -1.79
N SER A 18 -16.58 0.56 -0.47
CA SER A 18 -15.95 1.29 0.60
C SER A 18 -14.45 0.97 0.51
N GLY A 19 -13.85 1.52 -0.54
CA GLY A 19 -12.52 1.24 -1.03
C GLY A 19 -11.56 1.91 -0.09
N GLY A 20 -11.18 1.16 0.95
CA GLY A 20 -10.09 1.48 1.84
C GLY A 20 -10.43 2.60 2.81
N MET A 21 -10.49 2.25 4.10
CA MET A 21 -10.28 3.20 5.19
C MET A 21 -9.12 4.16 4.83
N PRO A 22 -9.16 5.44 5.24
CA PRO A 22 -8.14 6.42 4.87
C PRO A 22 -6.76 5.83 5.16
N GLU A 23 -6.02 5.51 4.09
CA GLU A 23 -4.72 4.84 4.22
C GLU A 23 -3.82 5.79 4.99
N ARG A 24 -3.60 5.48 6.27
CA ARG A 24 -2.69 6.26 7.11
C ARG A 24 -1.32 6.09 6.49
N MET A 25 -0.73 7.16 5.97
CA MET A 25 0.63 7.06 5.44
C MET A 25 1.59 7.03 6.62
N LEU A 26 2.40 6.00 6.70
CA LEU A 26 3.48 5.87 7.66
C LEU A 26 4.79 6.28 6.98
N ARG A 27 5.62 7.00 7.73
CA ARG A 27 6.99 7.28 7.34
C ARG A 27 7.84 6.17 7.91
N VAL A 28 8.41 5.36 7.03
CA VAL A 28 9.15 4.16 7.38
C VAL A 28 10.60 4.32 6.94
N ARG A 29 11.52 4.12 7.87
CA ARG A 29 12.95 4.11 7.62
C ARG A 29 13.39 2.69 7.33
N ALA A 30 13.62 2.40 6.05
CA ALA A 30 14.05 1.11 5.55
C ALA A 30 15.58 1.01 5.54
N LYS A 31 16.12 -0.06 6.12
CA LYS A 31 17.55 -0.38 6.07
C LYS A 31 17.79 -1.59 5.18
N CYS A 32 18.48 -1.41 4.06
CA CYS A 32 18.77 -2.52 3.17
C CYS A 32 19.80 -3.47 3.82
N PRO A 33 19.49 -4.77 4.00
CA PRO A 33 20.43 -5.74 4.57
C PRO A 33 21.59 -6.09 3.63
N TYR A 34 21.43 -5.84 2.34
CA TYR A 34 22.44 -6.21 1.33
C TYR A 34 23.53 -5.15 1.15
N CYS A 35 23.18 -3.87 1.20
CA CYS A 35 24.14 -2.77 1.00
C CYS A 35 24.35 -1.91 2.25
N GLY A 36 23.57 -2.12 3.32
CA GLY A 36 23.61 -1.32 4.54
C GLY A 36 23.03 0.09 4.40
N HIS A 37 22.53 0.46 3.21
CA HIS A 37 21.96 1.78 2.98
C HIS A 37 20.62 1.93 3.70
N THR A 38 20.46 3.04 4.42
CA THR A 38 19.23 3.36 5.15
C THR A 38 18.58 4.57 4.50
N PHE A 39 17.29 4.48 4.20
CA PHE A 39 16.52 5.55 3.57
C PHE A 39 15.12 5.64 4.18
N GLU A 40 14.49 6.81 4.09
CA GLU A 40 13.12 7.03 4.53
C GLU A 40 12.18 6.96 3.32
N THR A 41 11.06 6.25 3.47
CA THR A 41 10.00 6.17 2.47
C THR A 41 8.65 6.36 3.14
N GLU A 42 7.70 6.92 2.39
CA GLU A 42 6.30 6.99 2.81
C GLU A 42 5.57 5.77 2.24
N ILE A 43 4.84 5.07 3.09
CA ILE A 43 4.12 3.85 2.74
C ILE A 43 2.81 3.81 3.51
N GLY A 44 1.72 3.38 2.87
CA GLY A 44 0.45 3.17 3.56
C GLY A 44 0.60 2.16 4.70
N GLU A 45 -0.05 2.42 5.83
CA GLU A 45 -0.10 1.52 7.00
C GLU A 45 -0.56 0.12 6.59
N SER A 46 -1.53 0.03 5.67
CA SER A 46 -1.98 -1.22 5.09
C SER A 46 -0.85 -1.96 4.39
N TRP A 47 -0.07 -1.27 3.54
CA TRP A 47 1.05 -1.86 2.81
C TRP A 47 2.19 -2.29 3.76
N TYR A 48 2.43 -1.51 4.82
CA TYR A 48 3.41 -1.85 5.86
C TYR A 48 2.95 -3.06 6.70
N ASN A 49 1.68 -3.13 7.10
CA ASN A 49 1.12 -4.29 7.79
C ASN A 49 1.05 -5.53 6.90
N MET A 50 0.79 -5.33 5.60
CA MET A 50 0.68 -6.40 4.62
C MET A 50 2.03 -6.98 4.20
N GLY A 51 3.16 -6.44 4.68
CA GLY A 51 4.46 -7.05 4.42
C GLY A 51 5.03 -6.72 3.05
N ILE A 52 4.68 -5.57 2.43
CA ILE A 52 5.13 -5.28 1.07
C ILE A 52 6.67 -5.29 0.97
N SER A 53 7.15 -5.76 -0.18
CA SER A 53 8.57 -5.70 -0.52
C SER A 53 8.90 -4.35 -1.15
N ILE A 54 9.98 -3.73 -0.69
CA ILE A 54 10.52 -2.48 -1.24
C ILE A 54 11.85 -2.72 -1.93
N THR A 55 12.05 -2.03 -3.05
CA THR A 55 13.31 -2.03 -3.79
C THR A 55 14.29 -1.01 -3.22
N CYS A 56 15.51 -1.46 -2.90
CA CYS A 56 16.64 -0.63 -2.54
C CYS A 56 17.04 0.32 -3.69
N PRO A 57 16.98 1.65 -3.53
CA PRO A 57 17.37 2.58 -4.59
C PRO A 57 18.87 2.57 -4.91
N LYS A 58 19.70 2.10 -3.96
CA LYS A 58 21.16 1.98 -4.13
C LYS A 58 21.59 0.71 -4.87
N CYS A 59 20.86 -0.38 -4.69
CA CYS A 59 21.33 -1.71 -5.00
C CYS A 59 20.34 -2.53 -5.83
N GLY A 60 19.13 -2.02 -6.06
CA GLY A 60 18.09 -2.65 -6.88
C GLY A 60 17.48 -3.93 -6.28
N LYS A 61 17.93 -4.36 -5.09
CA LYS A 61 17.42 -5.56 -4.42
C LYS A 61 16.12 -5.25 -3.70
N GLN A 62 15.16 -6.16 -3.82
CA GLN A 62 13.90 -6.12 -3.08
C GLN A 62 14.06 -6.79 -1.73
N PHE A 63 13.47 -6.18 -0.70
CA PHE A 63 13.43 -6.72 0.66
C PHE A 63 12.16 -6.27 1.37
N SER A 64 11.67 -7.04 2.34
CA SER A 64 10.43 -6.72 3.04
C SER A 64 10.59 -5.49 3.94
N ILE A 65 9.74 -4.48 3.73
CA ILE A 65 9.74 -3.27 4.55
C ILE A 65 9.39 -3.58 6.00
N SER A 66 8.57 -4.59 6.29
CA SER A 66 8.13 -4.88 7.66
C SER A 66 9.19 -5.59 8.50
N MET A 67 10.17 -6.25 7.86
CA MET A 67 11.30 -6.87 8.56
C MET A 67 12.46 -5.90 8.75
N TYR A 68 12.71 -5.03 7.77
CA TYR A 68 13.91 -4.18 7.72
C TYR A 68 13.59 -2.68 7.79
N GLY A 69 12.33 -2.32 7.93
CA GLY A 69 11.82 -0.96 7.99
C GLY A 69 11.17 -0.68 9.33
N GLU A 70 11.58 0.41 9.93
CA GLU A 70 11.04 0.91 11.20
C GLU A 70 10.12 2.11 10.93
N VAL A 71 8.93 2.12 11.50
CA VAL A 71 8.04 3.28 11.44
C VAL A 71 8.66 4.40 12.29
N VAL A 72 9.20 5.42 11.63
CA VAL A 72 9.79 6.59 12.30
C VAL A 72 8.76 7.68 12.58
N GLY A 73 7.59 7.60 11.96
CA GLY A 73 6.47 8.48 12.26
C GLY A 73 5.24 8.19 11.42
N GLU A 74 4.12 8.79 11.81
CA GLU A 74 2.89 8.79 11.04
C GLU A 74 2.76 10.11 10.28
N VAL A 75 2.54 10.03 8.96
CA VAL A 75 2.19 11.18 8.14
C VAL A 75 0.70 11.44 8.36
N LYS A 76 0.37 12.13 9.44
CA LYS A 76 -0.97 12.66 9.65
C LYS A 76 -1.25 13.68 8.54
N LYS A 77 -1.85 13.24 7.43
CA LYS A 77 -2.66 14.14 6.61
C LYS A 77 -3.77 14.61 7.53
N ALA A 78 -3.57 15.77 8.15
CA ALA A 78 -4.57 16.43 8.95
C ALA A 78 -5.82 16.53 8.06
N ALA A 79 -6.86 15.78 8.42
CA ALA A 79 -8.18 15.94 7.83
C ALA A 79 -8.55 17.41 8.05
N LYS A 80 -8.44 18.21 7.00
CA LYS A 80 -8.81 19.61 7.04
C LYS A 80 -10.32 19.63 7.13
N LYS A 81 -10.81 19.98 8.33
CA LYS A 81 -12.22 20.23 8.65
C LYS A 81 -12.88 21.18 7.65
#